data_AF-A0A351KSQ6-F1
#
_entry.id   AF-A0A351KSQ6-F1
#
_cell.length_a   1.000
_cell.length_b   1.000
_cell.length_c   1.000
_cell.angle_alpha   90.00
_cell.angle_beta   90.00
_cell.angle_gamma   90.00
#
_symmetry.space_group_name_H-M   'P 1'
#
loop_
_entity.id
_entity.type
_entity.pdbx_description
1 polymer ?
#
loop_
_entity_poly.entity_id
_entity_poly.type
_entity_poly.pdbx_seq_one_letter_code
_entity_poly.pdbx_strand_id
1 'polypeptide(L)'
;YTKEEMKMVWETRKIMGDDRIEVNPTAVRVPVFYGHSEAVHIETREKITAKDAKALLGQAPGVVVVDEHKPGGYPTAVTESAGQDPVFVGRIREDISHPRGLDLWVVSDNIRKGAALNSVQIAEVLIRDYL
;
A
#
# COMPACT_ATOMS: atom_id res chain seq x y z
N TYR A 1 13.55 -13.74 9.63
CA TYR A 1 13.25 -12.75 8.60
C TYR A 1 14.45 -12.53 7.70
N THR A 2 14.22 -12.33 6.41
CA THR A 2 15.19 -11.86 5.43
C THR A 2 15.47 -10.36 5.63
N LYS A 3 16.48 -9.83 4.93
CA LYS A 3 16.76 -8.38 4.93
C LYS A 3 15.57 -7.58 4.41
N GLU A 4 14.88 -8.09 3.39
CA GLU A 4 13.74 -7.39 2.78
C GLU A 4 12.55 -7.33 3.74
N GLU A 5 12.26 -8.45 4.42
CA GLU A 5 11.25 -8.49 5.48
C GLU A 5 11.58 -7.50 6.61
N MET A 6 12.83 -7.46 7.08
CA MET A 6 13.19 -6.55 8.16
C MET A 6 13.18 -5.07 7.75
N LYS A 7 13.48 -4.74 6.49
CA LYS A 7 13.30 -3.37 5.99
C LYS A 7 11.86 -2.90 6.12
N MET A 8 10.88 -3.74 5.78
CA MET A 8 9.46 -3.38 5.94
C MET A 8 9.15 -3.01 7.40
N VAL A 9 9.73 -3.71 8.37
CA VAL A 9 9.58 -3.38 9.81
C VAL A 9 10.22 -2.03 10.15
N TRP A 10 11.50 -1.84 9.80
CA TRP A 10 12.27 -0.66 10.20
C TRP A 10 11.80 0.61 9.48
N GLU A 11 11.57 0.53 8.18
CA GLU A 11 11.16 1.65 7.35
C GLU A 11 9.75 2.10 7.68
N THR A 12 8.81 1.19 7.96
CA THR A 12 7.46 1.55 8.43
C THR A 12 7.53 2.37 9.71
N ARG A 13 8.28 1.90 10.72
CA ARG A 13 8.44 2.62 12.00
C ARG A 13 9.09 3.99 11.80
N LYS A 14 10.10 4.07 10.93
CA LYS A 14 10.82 5.32 10.64
C LYS A 14 9.93 6.32 9.89
N ILE A 15 9.21 5.89 8.86
CA ILE A 15 8.34 6.74 8.04
C ILE A 15 7.15 7.24 8.86
N MET A 16 6.54 6.37 9.67
CA MET A 16 5.41 6.72 10.52
C MET A 16 5.81 7.45 11.82
N GLY A 17 7.09 7.44 12.18
CA GLY A 17 7.59 8.04 13.42
C GLY A 17 7.06 7.37 14.70
N ASP A 18 6.68 6.08 14.65
CA ASP A 18 6.14 5.33 15.79
C ASP A 18 6.75 3.93 15.84
N ASP A 19 7.59 3.68 16.83
CA ASP A 19 8.31 2.41 17.03
C ASP A 19 7.43 1.31 17.63
N ARG A 20 6.24 1.67 18.13
CA ARG A 20 5.24 0.73 18.67
C ARG A 20 4.42 0.04 17.58
N ILE A 21 4.51 0.48 16.32
CA ILE A 21 3.88 -0.22 15.21
C ILE A 21 4.56 -1.57 15.05
N GLU A 22 3.79 -2.64 15.19
CA GLU A 22 4.24 -4.01 14.98
C GLU A 22 3.98 -4.42 13.53
N VAL A 23 4.98 -5.03 12.90
CA VAL A 23 4.92 -5.45 11.50
C VAL A 23 5.47 -6.87 11.43
N ASN A 24 4.71 -7.78 10.83
CA ASN A 24 5.10 -9.17 10.61
C ASN A 24 5.05 -9.51 9.11
N PRO A 25 6.13 -9.25 8.35
CA PRO A 25 6.12 -9.41 6.90
C PRO A 25 6.63 -10.79 6.48
N THR A 26 6.05 -11.29 5.39
CA THR A 26 6.61 -12.41 4.60
C THR A 26 6.84 -11.92 3.17
N ALA A 27 8.08 -12.01 2.68
CA ALA A 27 8.41 -11.53 1.34
C ALA A 27 8.67 -12.71 0.38
N VAL A 28 7.86 -12.81 -0.68
CA VAL A 28 7.93 -13.92 -1.65
C VAL A 28 8.11 -13.38 -3.07
N ARG A 29 9.04 -13.99 -3.82
CA ARG A 29 9.18 -13.74 -5.25
C ARG A 29 8.22 -14.63 -6.03
N VAL A 30 7.41 -14.04 -6.90
CA VAL A 30 6.45 -14.73 -7.77
C VAL A 30 6.80 -14.47 -9.25
N PRO A 31 6.34 -15.30 -10.21
CA PRO A 31 6.67 -15.15 -11.63
C PRO A 31 5.87 -14.01 -12.29
N VAL A 32 6.08 -12.79 -11.82
CA VAL A 32 5.52 -11.55 -12.37
C VAL A 32 6.68 -10.61 -12.70
N PHE A 33 6.70 -10.05 -13.91
CA PHE A 33 7.81 -9.22 -14.38
C PHE A 33 7.90 -7.86 -13.67
N TYR A 34 6.76 -7.19 -13.53
CA TYR A 34 6.65 -5.84 -12.95
C TYR A 34 5.42 -5.73 -12.05
N GLY A 35 5.53 -4.89 -11.03
CA GLY A 35 4.49 -4.64 -10.06
C GLY A 35 4.65 -5.52 -8.82
N HIS A 36 4.65 -4.89 -7.66
CA HIS A 36 4.47 -5.59 -6.39
C HIS A 36 2.99 -5.72 -6.06
N SER A 37 2.66 -6.78 -5.33
CA SER A 37 1.32 -7.01 -4.84
C SER A 37 1.40 -7.50 -3.40
N GLU A 38 0.62 -6.86 -2.53
CA GLU A 38 0.69 -7.07 -1.09
C GLU A 38 -0.71 -7.36 -0.57
N ALA A 39 -0.88 -8.52 0.05
CA ALA A 39 -2.00 -8.78 0.94
C ALA A 39 -1.65 -8.18 2.30
N VAL A 40 -2.37 -7.14 2.69
CA VAL A 40 -2.07 -6.36 3.90
C VAL A 40 -3.22 -6.53 4.89
N HIS A 41 -2.86 -6.90 6.12
CA HIS A 41 -3.76 -7.00 7.25
C HIS A 41 -3.33 -5.96 8.27
N ILE A 42 -4.24 -5.08 8.69
CA ILE A 42 -3.96 -4.05 9.68
C ILE A 42 -4.95 -4.11 10.83
N GLU A 43 -4.48 -3.83 12.04
CA GLU A 43 -5.31 -3.56 13.20
C GLU A 43 -5.21 -2.07 13.56
N THR A 44 -6.36 -1.44 13.72
CA THR A 44 -6.45 0.00 13.99
C THR A 44 -6.64 0.27 15.49
N ARG A 45 -6.26 1.47 15.95
CA ARG A 45 -6.44 1.87 17.36
C ARG A 45 -7.92 1.91 17.76
N GLU A 46 -8.73 2.49 16.86
CA GLU A 46 -10.19 2.57 16.96
C GLU A 46 -10.81 1.88 15.75
N LYS A 47 -12.00 1.31 15.91
CA LYS A 47 -12.69 0.62 14.82
C LYS A 47 -12.97 1.61 13.68
N ILE A 48 -12.66 1.17 12.46
CA ILE A 48 -13.01 1.84 11.21
C ILE A 48 -13.77 0.84 10.31
N THR A 49 -14.82 1.30 9.64
CA THR A 49 -15.56 0.44 8.70
C THR A 49 -14.83 0.35 7.36
N ALA A 50 -15.04 -0.72 6.61
CA ALA A 50 -14.49 -0.84 5.26
C ALA A 50 -14.95 0.29 4.33
N LYS A 51 -16.18 0.79 4.53
CA LYS A 51 -16.74 1.94 3.79
C LYS A 51 -15.97 3.21 4.07
N ASP A 52 -15.69 3.51 5.33
CA ASP A 52 -14.97 4.72 5.73
C ASP A 52 -13.50 4.64 5.29
N ALA A 53 -12.87 3.47 5.43
CA ALA A 53 -11.52 3.23 4.92
C ALA A 53 -11.43 3.47 3.41
N LYS A 54 -12.41 2.97 2.65
CA LYS A 54 -12.50 3.20 1.20
C LYS A 54 -12.64 4.68 0.85
N ALA A 55 -13.46 5.43 1.59
CA ALA A 55 -13.65 6.86 1.38
C ALA A 55 -12.38 7.67 1.69
N LEU A 56 -11.63 7.32 2.75
CA LEU A 56 -10.36 7.95 3.10
C LEU A 56 -9.28 7.65 2.06
N LEU A 57 -9.12 6.39 1.66
CA LEU A 57 -8.15 5.98 0.65
C LEU A 57 -8.44 6.63 -0.70
N GLY A 58 -9.72 6.78 -1.08
CA GLY A 58 -10.11 7.47 -2.31
C GLY A 58 -9.79 8.97 -2.34
N GLN A 59 -9.53 9.59 -1.18
CA GLN A 59 -9.09 10.98 -1.06
C GLN A 59 -7.58 11.13 -0.88
N ALA A 60 -6.86 10.02 -0.66
CA ALA A 60 -5.43 10.04 -0.43
C ALA A 60 -4.68 10.33 -1.75
N PRO A 61 -3.82 11.37 -1.80
CA PRO A 61 -3.07 11.69 -3.01
C PRO A 61 -2.20 10.51 -3.48
N GLY A 62 -2.29 10.20 -4.77
CA GLY A 62 -1.53 9.10 -5.39
C GLY A 62 -2.10 7.70 -5.13
N VAL A 63 -3.26 7.58 -4.45
CA VAL A 63 -3.97 6.33 -4.26
C VAL A 63 -5.19 6.26 -5.19
N VAL A 64 -5.39 5.11 -5.82
CA VAL A 64 -6.60 4.82 -6.62
C VAL A 64 -7.28 3.59 -6.05
N VAL A 65 -8.55 3.73 -5.67
CA VAL A 65 -9.35 2.61 -5.18
C VAL A 65 -9.99 1.88 -6.36
N VAL A 66 -9.69 0.58 -6.49
CA VAL A 66 -10.34 -0.34 -7.43
C VAL A 66 -10.93 -1.48 -6.62
N ASP A 67 -12.20 -1.39 -6.25
CA ASP A 67 -12.80 -2.33 -5.30
C ASP A 67 -14.31 -2.50 -5.54
N GLU A 68 -14.61 -3.22 -6.61
CA GLU A 68 -15.95 -3.59 -7.05
C GLU A 68 -16.22 -5.08 -6.81
N HIS A 69 -17.43 -5.40 -6.37
CA HIS A 69 -17.88 -6.79 -6.15
C HIS A 69 -18.35 -7.44 -7.46
N LYS A 70 -17.48 -7.46 -8.47
CA LYS A 70 -17.69 -8.11 -9.76
C LYS A 70 -16.40 -8.80 -10.24
N PRO A 71 -16.47 -9.75 -11.19
CA PRO A 71 -15.27 -10.35 -11.76
C PRO A 71 -14.28 -9.28 -12.29
N GLY A 72 -13.02 -9.36 -11.85
CA GLY A 72 -11.99 -8.37 -12.19
C GLY A 72 -12.13 -7.00 -11.51
N GLY A 73 -13.02 -6.85 -10.52
CA GLY A 73 -13.23 -5.60 -9.77
C GLY A 73 -12.15 -5.27 -8.74
N TYR A 74 -10.90 -5.68 -8.95
CA TYR A 74 -9.77 -5.48 -8.03
C TYR A 74 -8.47 -5.32 -8.84
N PRO A 75 -7.46 -4.61 -8.29
CA PRO A 75 -6.25 -4.31 -9.05
C PRO A 75 -5.33 -5.53 -9.15
N THR A 76 -4.62 -5.65 -10.26
CA THR A 76 -3.55 -6.63 -10.47
C THR A 76 -2.27 -5.94 -10.94
N ALA A 77 -1.13 -6.58 -10.68
CA ALA A 77 0.20 -6.05 -11.03
C ALA A 77 0.32 -5.70 -12.52
N VAL A 78 -0.30 -6.50 -13.38
CA VAL A 78 -0.18 -6.40 -14.84
C VAL A 78 -1.17 -5.40 -15.45
N THR A 79 -2.42 -5.39 -14.97
CA THR A 79 -3.49 -4.61 -15.61
C THR A 79 -3.53 -3.16 -15.13
N GLU A 80 -3.42 -2.90 -13.83
CA GLU A 80 -3.54 -1.55 -13.29
C GLU A 80 -2.19 -0.91 -12.98
N SER A 81 -1.21 -1.69 -12.50
CA SER A 81 0.00 -1.11 -11.93
C SER A 81 1.09 -0.81 -12.98
N ALA A 82 1.36 -1.74 -13.90
CA ALA A 82 2.51 -1.67 -14.79
C ALA A 82 2.54 -0.37 -15.61
N GLY A 83 3.61 0.42 -15.47
CA GLY A 83 3.79 1.68 -16.17
C GLY A 83 2.93 2.84 -15.66
N GLN A 84 2.17 2.65 -14.59
CA GLN A 84 1.33 3.70 -13.98
C GLN A 84 2.00 4.29 -12.72
N ASP A 85 1.63 5.53 -12.42
CA ASP A 85 2.12 6.27 -11.25
C ASP A 85 1.40 5.98 -9.92
N PRO A 86 0.08 5.71 -9.87
CA PRO A 86 -0.63 5.51 -8.62
C PRO A 86 -0.32 4.20 -7.90
N VAL A 87 -0.61 4.19 -6.59
CA VAL A 87 -0.80 2.96 -5.81
C VAL A 87 -2.25 2.55 -5.88
N PHE A 88 -2.53 1.32 -6.33
CA PHE A 88 -3.88 0.80 -6.44
C PHE A 88 -4.25 -0.03 -5.22
N VAL A 89 -5.43 0.21 -4.66
CA VAL A 89 -5.92 -0.49 -3.47
C VAL A 89 -7.29 -1.08 -3.73
N GLY A 90 -7.48 -2.35 -3.38
CA GLY A 90 -8.74 -3.05 -3.50
C GLY A 90 -8.95 -4.08 -2.42
N ARG A 91 -10.02 -4.89 -2.55
CA ARG A 91 -10.39 -5.97 -1.62
C ARG A 91 -10.52 -5.50 -0.17
N ILE A 92 -10.97 -4.26 0.02
CA ILE A 92 -11.07 -3.58 1.31
C ILE A 92 -12.25 -4.17 2.08
N ARG A 93 -11.98 -4.77 3.23
CA ARG A 93 -13.01 -5.41 4.07
C ARG A 93 -12.62 -5.42 5.54
N GLU A 94 -13.63 -5.46 6.41
CA GLU A 94 -13.43 -5.73 7.83
C GLU A 94 -12.98 -7.19 8.03
N ASP A 95 -11.99 -7.37 8.91
CA ASP A 95 -11.53 -8.68 9.33
C ASP A 95 -12.66 -9.40 10.10
N ILE A 96 -12.85 -10.68 9.80
CA ILE A 96 -13.83 -11.54 10.46
C ILE A 96 -13.36 -12.02 11.85
N SER A 97 -12.07 -11.91 12.14
CA SER A 97 -11.41 -12.46 13.33
C SER A 97 -11.02 -11.41 14.36
N HIS A 98 -10.78 -10.15 13.95
CA HIS A 98 -10.48 -9.04 14.86
C HIS A 98 -11.47 -7.88 14.68
N PRO A 99 -12.13 -7.38 15.76
CA PRO A 99 -13.12 -6.30 15.67
C PRO A 99 -12.62 -4.92 15.17
N ARG A 100 -11.30 -4.76 14.97
CA ARG A 100 -10.63 -3.54 14.48
C ARG A 100 -9.68 -3.84 13.33
N GLY A 101 -9.76 -5.07 12.79
CA GLY A 101 -8.95 -5.53 11.69
C GLY A 101 -9.54 -5.07 10.36
N LEU A 102 -8.67 -4.74 9.40
CA LEU A 102 -9.00 -4.52 8.01
C LEU A 102 -8.04 -5.31 7.13
N ASP A 103 -8.59 -5.86 6.06
CA ASP A 103 -7.80 -6.50 5.01
C ASP A 103 -7.83 -5.66 3.73
N LEU A 104 -6.68 -5.60 3.06
CA LEU A 104 -6.45 -4.81 1.86
C LEU A 104 -5.63 -5.63 0.85
N TRP A 105 -5.79 -5.29 -0.43
CA TRP A 105 -4.91 -5.73 -1.51
C TRP A 105 -4.30 -4.50 -2.18
N VAL A 106 -2.98 -4.39 -2.12
CA VAL A 106 -2.25 -3.21 -2.60
C VAL A 106 -1.35 -3.62 -3.75
N VAL A 107 -1.37 -2.84 -4.83
CA VAL A 107 -0.56 -3.10 -6.02
C VAL A 107 0.04 -1.80 -6.54
N SER A 108 1.32 -1.82 -6.91
CA SER A 108 2.00 -0.67 -7.49
C SER A 108 3.17 -1.08 -8.36
N ASP A 109 3.51 -0.27 -9.38
CA ASP A 109 4.75 -0.43 -10.14
C ASP A 109 5.96 -0.17 -9.23
N ASN A 110 6.75 -1.20 -9.01
CA ASN A 110 7.88 -1.19 -8.09
C ASN A 110 9.10 -0.44 -8.65
N ILE A 111 9.23 -0.31 -9.97
CA ILE A 111 10.34 0.41 -10.60
C ILE A 111 9.98 1.90 -10.68
N ARG A 112 8.72 2.21 -10.94
CA ARG A 112 8.22 3.57 -11.11
C ARG A 112 7.86 4.20 -9.77
N LYS A 113 6.70 3.90 -9.18
CA LYS A 113 6.30 4.49 -7.90
C LYS A 113 7.20 4.04 -6.75
N GLY A 114 7.59 2.77 -6.73
CA GLY A 114 8.45 2.19 -5.68
C GLY A 114 9.89 2.72 -5.66
N ALA A 115 10.34 3.45 -6.69
CA ALA A 115 11.70 3.98 -6.74
C ALA A 115 11.81 5.35 -7.44
N ALA A 116 11.63 5.38 -8.76
CA ALA A 116 11.96 6.56 -9.58
C ALA A 116 11.06 7.76 -9.28
N LEU A 117 9.73 7.58 -9.32
CA LEU A 117 8.78 8.67 -9.10
C LEU A 117 8.87 9.22 -7.68
N ASN A 118 9.00 8.35 -6.68
CA ASN A 118 9.14 8.80 -5.28
C ASN A 118 10.37 9.69 -5.10
N SER A 119 11.48 9.35 -5.76
CA SER A 119 12.71 10.16 -5.73
C SER A 119 12.52 11.54 -6.38
N VAL A 120 11.83 11.60 -7.53
CA VAL A 120 11.51 12.85 -8.21
C VAL A 120 10.55 13.71 -7.37
N GLN A 121 9.51 13.11 -6.81
CA GLN A 121 8.54 13.82 -5.96
C GLN A 121 9.20 14.41 -4.71
N ILE A 122 10.16 13.72 -4.09
CA ILE A 122 10.95 14.28 -2.99
C ILE A 122 11.75 15.51 -3.45
N ALA A 123 12.37 15.44 -4.64
CA ALA A 123 13.11 16.57 -5.19
C ALA A 123 12.20 17.77 -5.53
N GLU A 124 11.01 17.52 -6.08
CA GLU A 124 10.00 18.55 -6.35
C GLU A 124 9.54 19.25 -5.06
N VAL A 125 9.31 18.49 -3.98
CA VAL A 125 8.98 19.04 -2.66
C VAL A 125 10.12 19.88 -2.11
N LEU A 126 11.37 19.40 -2.21
CA LEU A 126 12.55 20.13 -1.77
C LEU A 126 12.68 21.48 -2.49
N ILE A 127 12.49 21.48 -3.81
CA ILE A 127 12.53 22.71 -4.62
C ILE A 127 11.40 23.66 -4.25
N ARG A 128 10.17 23.15 -4.06
CA ARG A 128 9.00 23.99 -3.79
C ARG A 128 9.03 24.62 -2.40
N ASP A 129 9.45 23.87 -1.39
CA ASP A 129 9.22 24.22 0.01
C ASP A 129 10.51 24.65 0.75
N TYR A 130 11.69 24.39 0.19
CA TYR A 130 12.97 24.58 0.89
C TYR A 130 14.10 25.26 0.08
N LEU A 131 13.86 25.60 -1.20
CA LEU A 131 14.80 26.34 -2.06
C LEU A 131 14.12 27.57 -2.67
#